data_AF-A0A5Q3QBR3-F1
#
_entry.id   AF-A0A5Q3QBR3-F1
#
_cell.length_a   1.000
_cell.length_b   1.000
_cell.length_c   1.000
_cell.angle_alpha   90.00
_cell.angle_beta   90.00
_cell.angle_gamma   90.00
#
_symmetry.space_group_name_H-M   'P 1'
#
loop_
_entity.id
_entity.type
_entity.pdbx_description
1 polymer ?
#
loop_
_entity_poly.entity_id
_entity_poly.type
_entity_poly.pdbx_seq_one_letter_code
_entity_poly.pdbx_strand_id
1 'polypeptide(L)'
;MFGALLVLLLVVGGTGFRVWQVARADERRPVDIGVVLGAAQYHGEPSEVLEARLDHALELYQDGLVDHVVTVGGRQQGDEYTEAQAGKKWLVEHGVPEGNVVPVDVGSDTIGSVRAVDRLADRRGWETALIVSDPWHSLRARTMANDVGLTTWASPTRSGPMVQTREIQFNYVLRETAGLLFYRLTHAPAEVSGFGLG
;
A
#
# COMPACT_ATOMS: atom_id res chain seq x y z
N MET A 1 26.74 -0.23 28.38
CA MET A 1 26.20 -1.31 27.51
C MET A 1 24.72 -1.62 27.79
N PHE A 2 24.33 -1.92 29.04
CA PHE A 2 22.92 -2.22 29.37
C PHE A 2 21.91 -1.13 28.99
N GLY A 3 22.25 0.16 29.19
CA GLY A 3 21.37 1.27 28.81
C GLY A 3 21.12 1.36 27.30
N ALA A 4 22.15 1.19 26.47
CA ALA A 4 22.00 1.19 25.01
C ALA A 4 21.17 0.00 24.51
N LEU A 5 21.34 -1.15 25.16
CA LEU A 5 20.63 -2.39 24.84
C LEU A 5 19.14 -2.30 25.24
N LEU A 6 18.84 -1.64 26.36
CA LEU A 6 17.48 -1.33 26.79
C LEU A 6 16.80 -0.33 25.85
N VAL A 7 17.50 0.75 25.45
CA VAL A 7 16.99 1.73 24.48
C VAL A 7 16.70 1.05 23.14
N LEU A 8 17.60 0.19 22.66
CA LEU A 8 17.38 -0.59 21.43
C LEU A 8 16.14 -1.48 21.53
N LEU A 9 15.97 -2.21 22.64
CA LEU A 9 14.80 -3.05 22.88
C LEU A 9 13.49 -2.23 22.90
N LEU A 10 13.49 -1.07 23.55
CA LEU A 10 12.33 -0.18 23.60
C LEU A 10 11.99 0.40 22.22
N VAL A 11 12.99 0.78 21.42
CA VAL A 11 12.78 1.30 20.06
C VAL A 11 12.23 0.21 19.14
N VAL A 12 12.82 -0.98 19.15
CA VAL A 12 12.37 -2.11 18.32
C VAL A 12 10.99 -2.59 18.76
N GLY A 13 10.80 -2.81 20.06
CA GLY A 13 9.52 -3.25 20.63
C GLY A 13 8.41 -2.23 20.41
N GLY A 14 8.69 -0.94 20.63
CA GLY A 14 7.73 0.15 20.39
C GLY A 14 7.36 0.32 18.91
N THR A 15 8.32 0.15 18.00
CA THR A 15 8.05 0.19 16.55
C THR A 15 7.21 -1.00 16.12
N GLY A 16 7.53 -2.22 16.58
CA GLY A 16 6.74 -3.41 16.31
C GLY A 16 5.31 -3.31 16.85
N PHE A 17 5.14 -2.77 18.06
CA PHE A 17 3.80 -2.49 18.62
C PHE A 17 3.01 -1.49 17.76
N ARG A 18 3.67 -0.45 17.24
CA ARG A 18 3.03 0.53 16.36
C ARG A 18 2.64 -0.06 15.01
N VAL A 19 3.47 -0.92 14.41
CA VAL A 19 3.12 -1.71 13.21
C VAL A 19 1.88 -2.54 13.49
N TRP A 20 1.86 -3.27 14.61
CA TRP A 20 0.73 -4.11 14.99
C TRP A 20 -0.57 -3.31 15.23
N GLN A 21 -0.48 -2.13 15.83
CA GLN A 21 -1.62 -1.25 16.09
C GLN A 21 -2.18 -0.67 14.80
N VAL A 22 -1.33 -0.15 13.90
CA VAL A 22 -1.79 0.43 12.62
C VAL A 22 -2.29 -0.64 11.66
N ALA A 23 -1.72 -1.84 11.68
CA ALA A 23 -2.25 -3.00 10.95
C ALA A 23 -3.68 -3.39 11.39
N ARG A 24 -4.11 -2.96 12.59
CA ARG A 24 -5.46 -3.21 13.13
C ARG A 24 -6.37 -1.98 13.10
N ALA A 25 -5.82 -0.80 12.80
CA ALA A 25 -6.58 0.44 12.73
C ALA A 25 -7.06 0.63 11.30
N ASP A 26 -8.36 0.54 11.11
CA ASP A 26 -9.04 0.95 9.89
C ASP A 26 -9.49 2.40 10.06
N GLU A 27 -8.80 3.31 9.38
CA GLU A 27 -9.03 4.76 9.47
C GLU A 27 -9.98 5.26 8.36
N ARG A 28 -10.85 4.37 7.84
CA ARG A 28 -11.83 4.72 6.80
C ARG A 28 -12.62 5.99 7.13
N ARG A 29 -12.64 6.89 6.17
CA ARG A 29 -13.32 8.19 6.23
C ARG A 29 -13.48 8.75 4.82
N PRO A 30 -14.39 9.71 4.59
CA PRO A 30 -14.46 10.41 3.32
C PRO A 30 -13.13 11.10 3.00
N VAL A 31 -12.59 10.83 1.81
CA VAL A 31 -11.38 11.42 1.23
C VAL A 31 -11.56 11.57 -0.28
N ASP A 32 -10.67 12.30 -0.94
CA ASP A 32 -10.76 12.52 -2.38
C ASP A 32 -10.49 11.24 -3.19
N ILE A 33 -9.48 10.46 -2.76
CA ILE A 33 -9.04 9.26 -3.52
C ILE A 33 -8.73 8.04 -2.65
N GLY A 34 -9.04 6.86 -3.20
CA GLY A 34 -8.50 5.58 -2.72
C GLY A 34 -7.28 5.17 -3.54
N VAL A 35 -6.12 4.96 -2.92
CA VAL A 35 -4.87 4.59 -3.61
C VAL A 35 -4.59 3.12 -3.36
N VAL A 36 -4.76 2.29 -4.39
CA VAL A 36 -4.49 0.85 -4.36
C VAL A 36 -3.03 0.62 -4.74
N LEU A 37 -2.25 0.13 -3.77
CA LEU A 37 -0.86 -0.21 -4.04
C LEU A 37 -0.76 -1.50 -4.84
N GLY A 38 0.27 -1.55 -5.70
CA GLY A 38 0.58 -2.69 -6.55
C GLY A 38 0.94 -3.95 -5.77
N ALA A 39 0.58 -5.07 -6.37
CA ALA A 39 0.95 -6.43 -6.04
C ALA A 39 0.96 -7.22 -7.35
N ALA A 40 1.29 -8.51 -7.33
CA ALA A 40 1.44 -9.28 -8.56
C ALA A 40 0.17 -9.29 -9.45
N GLN A 41 0.39 -9.44 -10.75
CA GLN A 41 -0.63 -9.70 -11.76
C GLN A 41 -0.14 -10.79 -12.71
N TYR A 42 -1.06 -11.48 -13.37
CA TYR A 42 -0.78 -12.53 -14.35
C TYR A 42 -1.57 -12.24 -15.63
N HIS A 43 -0.90 -11.76 -16.68
CA HIS A 43 -1.51 -11.47 -17.98
C HIS A 43 -2.75 -10.54 -17.94
N GLY A 44 -2.72 -9.54 -17.07
CA GLY A 44 -3.81 -8.57 -16.90
C GLY A 44 -4.88 -9.02 -15.91
N GLU A 45 -4.71 -10.17 -15.27
CA GLU A 45 -5.53 -10.65 -14.16
C GLU A 45 -4.81 -10.38 -12.83
N PRO A 46 -5.46 -9.74 -11.85
CA PRO A 46 -4.83 -9.48 -10.55
C PRO A 46 -4.53 -10.79 -9.81
N SER A 47 -3.43 -10.85 -9.05
CA SER A 47 -3.21 -11.94 -8.09
C SER A 47 -4.21 -11.88 -6.94
N GLU A 48 -4.34 -12.95 -6.15
CA GLU A 48 -5.23 -12.96 -4.97
C GLU A 48 -4.97 -11.79 -3.99
N VAL A 49 -3.72 -11.33 -3.90
CA VAL A 49 -3.34 -10.18 -3.06
C VAL A 49 -3.82 -8.88 -3.70
N LEU A 50 -3.60 -8.71 -5.01
CA LEU A 50 -4.05 -7.51 -5.71
C LEU A 50 -5.58 -7.44 -5.75
N GLU A 51 -6.25 -8.56 -6.00
CA GLU A 51 -7.70 -8.69 -6.01
C GLU A 51 -8.30 -8.32 -4.66
N ALA A 52 -7.78 -8.85 -3.54
CA ALA A 52 -8.27 -8.49 -2.21
C ALA A 52 -8.15 -6.98 -1.90
N ARG A 53 -7.14 -6.30 -2.46
CA ARG A 53 -7.00 -4.84 -2.35
C ARG A 53 -7.98 -4.10 -3.25
N LEU A 54 -8.25 -4.62 -4.45
CA LEU A 54 -9.22 -4.04 -5.38
C LEU A 54 -10.66 -4.21 -4.86
N ASP A 55 -11.00 -5.36 -4.29
CA ASP A 55 -12.25 -5.61 -3.58
C ASP A 55 -12.47 -4.56 -2.48
N HIS A 56 -11.46 -4.35 -1.62
CA HIS A 56 -11.56 -3.37 -0.55
C HIS A 56 -11.71 -1.93 -1.08
N ALA A 57 -11.01 -1.59 -2.16
CA ALA A 57 -11.16 -0.29 -2.80
C ALA A 57 -12.55 -0.10 -3.43
N LEU A 58 -13.12 -1.17 -3.99
CA LEU A 58 -14.49 -1.19 -4.51
C LEU A 58 -15.50 -0.96 -3.39
N GLU A 59 -15.34 -1.59 -2.23
CA GLU A 59 -16.18 -1.35 -1.05
C GLU A 59 -16.12 0.13 -0.62
N LEU A 60 -14.92 0.70 -0.50
CA LEU A 60 -14.75 2.12 -0.13
C LEU A 60 -15.42 3.08 -1.12
N TYR A 61 -15.37 2.74 -2.42
CA TYR A 61 -16.03 3.51 -3.47
C TYR A 61 -17.56 3.38 -3.38
N GLN A 62 -18.07 2.17 -3.18
CA GLN A 62 -19.51 1.90 -3.05
C GLN A 62 -20.12 2.55 -1.79
N ASP A 63 -19.34 2.60 -0.71
CA ASP A 63 -19.70 3.29 0.54
C ASP A 63 -19.65 4.83 0.42
N GLY A 64 -19.20 5.37 -0.73
CA GLY A 64 -19.07 6.80 -0.95
C GLY A 64 -17.95 7.45 -0.12
N LEU A 65 -16.96 6.68 0.30
CA LEU A 65 -15.81 7.18 1.06
C LEU A 65 -14.69 7.70 0.16
N VAL A 66 -14.69 7.32 -1.12
CA VAL A 66 -13.77 7.81 -2.16
C VAL A 66 -14.54 8.06 -3.45
N ASP A 67 -14.25 9.18 -4.13
CA ASP A 67 -14.86 9.50 -5.42
C ASP A 67 -14.07 8.93 -6.61
N HIS A 68 -12.77 8.72 -6.41
CA HIS A 68 -11.86 8.16 -7.40
C HIS A 68 -10.96 7.09 -6.80
N VAL A 69 -10.64 6.09 -7.61
CA VAL A 69 -9.69 5.03 -7.26
C VAL A 69 -8.45 5.14 -8.14
N VAL A 70 -7.28 5.21 -7.51
CA VAL A 70 -5.97 5.26 -8.17
C VAL A 70 -5.30 3.91 -7.99
N THR A 71 -5.06 3.19 -9.08
CA THR A 71 -4.31 1.92 -9.06
C THR A 71 -2.86 2.19 -9.41
N VAL A 72 -1.92 1.64 -8.64
CA VAL A 72 -0.49 1.92 -8.81
C VAL A 72 0.28 0.63 -9.01
N GLY A 73 1.29 0.65 -9.88
CA GLY A 73 2.24 -0.45 -10.02
C GLY A 73 2.77 -0.58 -11.45
N GLY A 74 4.02 -1.02 -11.56
CA GLY A 74 4.74 -1.16 -12.82
C GLY A 74 4.45 -2.48 -13.55
N ARG A 75 5.32 -2.81 -14.51
CA ARG A 75 5.35 -4.11 -15.22
C ARG A 75 6.63 -4.87 -14.85
N GLN A 76 6.59 -6.19 -14.79
CA GLN A 76 7.81 -7.00 -14.77
C GLN A 76 8.32 -7.24 -16.20
N GLN A 77 9.57 -7.71 -16.31
CA GLN A 77 10.13 -8.04 -17.62
C GLN A 77 9.37 -9.23 -18.23
N GLY A 78 8.72 -9.01 -19.37
CA GLY A 78 7.89 -10.02 -20.04
C GLY A 78 6.39 -9.83 -19.85
N ASP A 79 5.97 -8.90 -18.98
CA ASP A 79 4.55 -8.59 -18.79
C ASP A 79 4.00 -7.70 -19.91
N GLU A 80 2.81 -8.06 -20.41
CA GLU A 80 2.03 -7.24 -21.33
C GLU A 80 1.29 -6.11 -20.61
N TYR A 81 0.91 -6.33 -19.35
CA TYR A 81 0.14 -5.40 -18.52
C TYR A 81 0.95 -4.95 -17.30
N THR A 82 0.69 -3.72 -16.85
CA THR A 82 1.11 -3.28 -15.51
C THR A 82 0.10 -3.72 -14.46
N GLU A 83 0.53 -3.78 -13.20
CA GLU A 83 -0.36 -3.99 -12.05
C GLU A 83 -1.44 -2.89 -11.98
N ALA A 84 -1.07 -1.64 -12.29
CA ALA A 84 -2.00 -0.52 -12.36
C ALA A 84 -3.11 -0.74 -13.42
N GLN A 85 -2.74 -1.22 -14.60
CA GLN A 85 -3.68 -1.50 -15.70
C GLN A 85 -4.58 -2.69 -15.39
N ALA A 86 -4.02 -3.77 -14.83
CA ALA A 86 -4.79 -4.93 -14.38
C ALA A 86 -5.84 -4.50 -13.34
N GLY A 87 -5.43 -3.70 -12.35
CA GLY A 87 -6.34 -3.18 -11.34
C GLY A 87 -7.44 -2.27 -11.90
N LYS A 88 -7.11 -1.39 -12.86
CA LYS A 88 -8.13 -0.55 -13.51
C LYS A 88 -9.15 -1.41 -14.24
N LYS A 89 -8.69 -2.37 -15.04
CA LYS A 89 -9.54 -3.27 -15.80
C LYS A 89 -10.52 -3.99 -14.87
N TRP A 90 -10.01 -4.60 -13.80
CA TRP A 90 -10.82 -5.32 -12.82
C TRP A 90 -11.88 -4.41 -12.18
N LEU A 91 -11.54 -3.19 -11.71
CA LEU A 91 -12.51 -2.29 -11.08
C LEU A 91 -13.63 -1.86 -12.03
N VAL A 92 -13.29 -1.63 -13.30
CA VAL A 92 -14.28 -1.26 -14.33
C VAL A 92 -15.22 -2.42 -14.64
N GLU A 93 -14.68 -3.64 -14.73
CA GLU A 93 -15.48 -4.86 -14.89
C GLU A 93 -16.44 -5.10 -13.72
N HIS A 94 -16.08 -4.63 -12.51
CA HIS A 94 -16.89 -4.72 -11.30
C HIS A 94 -17.77 -3.50 -11.04
N GLY A 95 -17.93 -2.61 -12.03
CA GLY A 95 -18.95 -1.57 -12.04
C GLY A 95 -18.50 -0.17 -11.60
N VAL A 96 -17.20 0.05 -11.35
CA VAL A 96 -16.69 1.42 -11.18
C VAL A 96 -16.63 2.10 -12.56
N PRO A 97 -17.20 3.31 -12.74
CA PRO A 97 -17.10 4.03 -14.00
C PRO A 97 -15.64 4.25 -14.40
N GLU A 98 -15.31 4.06 -15.68
CA GLU A 98 -13.92 4.16 -16.16
C GLU A 98 -13.28 5.52 -15.84
N GLY A 99 -14.05 6.61 -15.91
CA GLY A 99 -13.60 7.95 -15.55
C GLY A 99 -13.23 8.13 -14.07
N ASN A 100 -13.67 7.21 -13.21
CA ASN A 100 -13.39 7.23 -11.77
C ASN A 100 -12.21 6.34 -11.37
N VAL A 101 -11.58 5.63 -12.33
CA VAL A 101 -10.39 4.81 -12.07
C VAL A 101 -9.19 5.34 -12.84
N VAL A 102 -8.14 5.74 -12.12
CA VAL A 102 -6.93 6.33 -12.71
C VAL A 102 -5.73 5.40 -12.49
N PRO A 103 -5.16 4.82 -13.55
CA PRO A 103 -3.99 3.95 -13.43
C PRO A 103 -2.71 4.81 -13.44
N VAL A 104 -1.80 4.49 -12.53
CA VAL A 104 -0.47 5.09 -12.39
C VAL A 104 0.56 3.99 -12.67
N ASP A 105 0.89 3.85 -13.95
CA ASP A 105 1.72 2.80 -14.56
C ASP A 105 3.22 2.94 -14.25
N VAL A 106 3.58 3.55 -13.13
CA VAL A 106 4.95 3.85 -12.73
C VAL A 106 5.23 3.33 -11.33
N GLY A 107 6.43 2.80 -11.13
CA GLY A 107 6.92 2.33 -9.83
C GLY A 107 7.46 0.91 -9.88
N SER A 108 8.78 0.77 -9.83
CA SER A 108 9.45 -0.44 -9.36
C SER A 108 9.83 -0.35 -7.88
N ASP A 109 9.52 0.78 -7.24
CA ASP A 109 9.70 1.03 -5.81
C ASP A 109 8.55 1.89 -5.25
N THR A 110 8.25 1.70 -3.96
CA THR A 110 7.14 2.38 -3.27
C THR A 110 7.27 3.91 -3.30
N ILE A 111 8.47 4.50 -3.27
CA ILE A 111 8.65 5.96 -3.23
C ILE A 111 8.29 6.60 -4.58
N GLY A 112 8.72 5.98 -5.69
CA GLY A 112 8.39 6.42 -7.03
C GLY A 112 6.88 6.38 -7.29
N SER A 113 6.22 5.31 -6.85
CA SER A 113 4.77 5.13 -6.87
C SER A 113 4.05 6.26 -6.14
N VAL A 114 4.42 6.50 -4.89
CA VAL A 114 3.78 7.53 -4.06
C VAL A 114 4.01 8.94 -4.64
N ARG A 115 5.23 9.27 -5.10
CA ARG A 115 5.48 10.57 -5.76
C ARG A 115 4.69 10.76 -7.05
N ALA A 116 4.40 9.68 -7.78
CA ALA A 116 3.60 9.75 -8.99
C ALA A 116 2.13 10.03 -8.67
N VAL A 117 1.61 9.41 -7.60
CA VAL A 117 0.27 9.67 -7.06
C VAL A 117 0.17 11.12 -6.57
N ASP A 118 1.15 11.61 -5.82
CA ASP A 118 1.21 12.98 -5.32
C ASP A 118 1.14 14.02 -6.47
N ARG A 119 1.99 13.88 -7.49
CA ARG A 119 1.91 14.73 -8.69
C ARG A 119 0.56 14.65 -9.41
N LEU A 120 -0.09 13.48 -9.40
CA LEU A 120 -1.42 13.31 -10.00
C LEU A 120 -2.47 14.05 -9.15
N ALA A 121 -2.41 13.91 -7.84
CA ALA A 121 -3.28 14.57 -6.88
C ALA A 121 -3.20 16.10 -7.04
N ASP A 122 -1.98 16.66 -7.10
CA ASP A 122 -1.75 18.09 -7.35
C ASP A 122 -2.45 18.60 -8.63
N ARG A 123 -2.33 17.84 -9.73
CA ARG A 123 -2.95 18.21 -11.02
C ARG A 123 -4.48 18.13 -11.00
N ARG A 124 -5.03 17.31 -10.11
CA ARG A 124 -6.47 17.07 -9.98
C ARG A 124 -7.10 17.90 -8.85
N GLY A 125 -6.29 18.53 -8.00
CA GLY A 125 -6.75 19.25 -6.81
C GLY A 125 -7.21 18.31 -5.70
N TRP A 126 -6.66 17.10 -5.62
CA TRP A 126 -6.93 16.15 -4.55
C TRP A 126 -5.93 16.38 -3.41
N GLU A 127 -6.41 16.41 -2.16
CA GLU A 127 -5.59 16.71 -0.97
C GLU A 127 -5.49 15.51 -0.02
N THR A 128 -6.46 14.61 -0.08
CA THR A 128 -6.65 13.53 0.88
C THR A 128 -6.74 12.16 0.22
N ALA A 129 -6.11 11.15 0.84
CA ALA A 129 -6.15 9.79 0.31
C ALA A 129 -6.27 8.70 1.38
N LEU A 130 -6.95 7.61 1.02
CA LEU A 130 -6.92 6.34 1.74
C LEU A 130 -5.97 5.40 1.01
N ILE A 131 -4.91 4.96 1.69
CA ILE A 131 -4.00 3.95 1.17
C ILE A 131 -4.61 2.57 1.42
N VAL A 132 -4.88 1.86 0.33
CA VAL A 132 -5.36 0.47 0.33
C VAL A 132 -4.19 -0.45 0.04
N SER A 133 -3.82 -1.23 1.05
CA SER A 133 -2.71 -2.19 1.02
C SER A 133 -2.94 -3.28 2.07
N ASP A 134 -1.99 -4.20 2.21
CA ASP A 134 -2.09 -5.24 3.23
C ASP A 134 -1.84 -4.64 4.63
N PRO A 135 -2.37 -5.26 5.71
CA PRO A 135 -2.24 -4.77 7.09
C PRO A 135 -0.83 -4.43 7.51
N TRP A 136 0.14 -5.24 7.08
CA TRP A 136 1.53 -5.11 7.50
C TRP A 136 2.26 -3.99 6.75
N HIS A 137 1.95 -3.80 5.46
CA HIS A 137 2.55 -2.75 4.62
C HIS A 137 1.91 -1.37 4.80
N SER A 138 0.71 -1.32 5.38
CA SER A 138 -0.06 -0.10 5.57
C SER A 138 0.68 0.98 6.39
N LEU A 139 1.46 0.60 7.42
CA LEU A 139 2.21 1.61 8.20
C LEU A 139 3.34 2.25 7.39
N ARG A 140 4.12 1.46 6.63
CA ARG A 140 5.25 1.99 5.86
C ARG A 140 4.76 2.82 4.69
N ALA A 141 3.76 2.34 3.95
CA ALA A 141 3.18 3.07 2.84
C ALA A 141 2.54 4.39 3.30
N ARG A 142 1.76 4.37 4.39
CA ARG A 142 1.20 5.60 4.98
C ARG A 142 2.28 6.57 5.43
N THR A 143 3.38 6.08 5.99
CA THR A 143 4.51 6.95 6.40
C THR A 143 5.12 7.63 5.18
N MET A 144 5.45 6.86 4.14
CA MET A 144 6.03 7.39 2.90
C MET A 144 5.09 8.36 2.16
N ALA A 145 3.78 8.11 2.20
CA ALA A 145 2.78 8.97 1.57
C ALA A 145 2.62 10.32 2.30
N ASN A 146 2.61 10.33 3.62
CA ASN A 146 2.60 11.59 4.38
C ASN A 146 3.91 12.38 4.17
N ASP A 147 5.05 11.69 4.01
CA ASP A 147 6.35 12.35 3.84
C ASP A 147 6.51 13.05 2.47
N VAL A 148 5.66 12.76 1.48
CA VAL A 148 5.68 13.46 0.18
C VAL A 148 4.65 14.59 0.06
N GLY A 149 3.79 14.81 1.06
CA GLY A 149 2.86 15.95 1.11
C GLY A 149 1.37 15.59 0.98
N LEU A 150 1.04 14.35 0.62
CA LEU A 150 -0.33 13.87 0.54
C LEU A 150 -0.86 13.48 1.93
N THR A 151 -1.98 14.06 2.36
CA THR A 151 -2.57 13.72 3.67
C THR A 151 -3.21 12.34 3.58
N THR A 152 -2.61 11.34 4.24
CA THR A 152 -2.99 9.94 4.05
C THR A 152 -3.35 9.20 5.32
N TRP A 153 -4.38 8.35 5.18
CA TRP A 153 -4.80 7.37 6.18
C TRP A 153 -4.68 5.96 5.60
N ALA A 154 -4.58 4.95 6.47
CA ALA A 154 -4.51 3.56 6.05
C ALA A 154 -5.88 2.89 6.16
N SER A 155 -6.27 2.16 5.11
CA SER A 155 -7.42 1.27 5.12
C SER A 155 -6.97 -0.12 4.69
N PRO A 156 -6.40 -0.92 5.63
CA PRO A 156 -5.80 -2.20 5.31
C PRO A 156 -6.86 -3.25 4.95
N THR A 157 -6.54 -4.12 3.98
CA THR A 157 -7.37 -5.28 3.65
C THR A 157 -7.48 -6.21 4.85
N ARG A 158 -8.69 -6.74 5.14
CA ARG A 158 -8.91 -7.69 6.25
C ARG A 158 -8.95 -9.16 5.79
N SER A 159 -8.81 -9.39 4.49
CA SER A 159 -8.88 -10.66 3.78
C SER A 159 -7.59 -10.90 2.98
N GLY A 160 -7.35 -12.15 2.58
CA GLY A 160 -6.21 -12.54 1.73
C GLY A 160 -5.17 -13.44 2.41
N PRO A 161 -4.21 -14.00 1.65
CA PRO A 161 -3.24 -14.98 2.13
C PRO A 161 -2.32 -14.47 3.25
N MET A 162 -2.14 -13.14 3.34
CA MET A 162 -1.23 -12.51 4.31
C MET A 162 -1.77 -12.41 5.74
N VAL A 163 -3.06 -12.71 5.98
CA VAL A 163 -3.65 -12.70 7.33
C VAL A 163 -3.87 -14.09 7.91
N GLN A 164 -3.57 -15.18 7.16
CA GLN A 164 -4.02 -16.53 7.52
C GLN A 164 -3.28 -17.18 8.70
N THR A 165 -1.99 -16.91 8.93
CA THR A 165 -1.21 -17.68 9.93
C THR A 165 -0.35 -16.80 10.85
N ARG A 166 -0.36 -17.05 12.17
CA ARG A 166 0.41 -16.28 13.18
C ARG A 166 1.91 -16.18 12.90
N GLU A 167 2.51 -17.20 12.28
CA GLU A 167 3.93 -17.21 11.90
C GLU A 167 4.22 -16.25 10.73
N ILE A 168 3.32 -16.19 9.74
CA ILE A 168 3.39 -15.25 8.62
C ILE A 168 3.30 -13.82 9.17
N GLN A 169 2.38 -13.57 10.10
CA GLN A 169 2.23 -12.26 10.75
C GLN A 169 3.51 -11.81 11.46
N PHE A 170 4.21 -12.71 12.17
CA PHE A 170 5.44 -12.38 12.89
C PHE A 170 6.59 -12.00 11.95
N ASN A 171 6.81 -12.78 10.89
CA ASN A 171 7.86 -12.51 9.90
C ASN A 171 7.61 -11.20 9.14
N TYR A 172 6.35 -10.90 8.82
CA TYR A 172 5.97 -9.63 8.19
C TYR A 172 6.17 -8.44 9.15
N VAL A 173 5.77 -8.55 10.42
CA VAL A 173 6.02 -7.47 11.41
C VAL A 173 7.52 -7.20 11.55
N LEU A 174 8.36 -8.22 11.58
CA LEU A 174 9.83 -8.04 11.62
C LEU A 174 10.36 -7.36 10.36
N ARG A 175 9.95 -7.82 9.16
CA ARG A 175 10.34 -7.22 7.88
C ARG A 175 9.92 -5.77 7.78
N GLU A 176 8.70 -5.44 8.21
CA GLU A 176 8.16 -4.09 8.17
C GLU A 176 8.81 -3.17 9.19
N THR A 177 9.09 -3.68 10.39
CA THR A 177 9.86 -2.95 11.42
C THR A 177 11.25 -2.61 10.89
N ALA A 178 11.94 -3.58 10.27
CA ALA A 178 13.26 -3.36 9.69
C ALA A 178 13.23 -2.37 8.53
N GLY A 179 12.27 -2.52 7.61
CA GLY A 179 12.12 -1.62 6.46
C GLY A 179 11.75 -0.19 6.86
N LEU A 180 10.89 0.00 7.86
CA LEU A 180 10.53 1.32 8.38
C LEU A 180 11.71 2.01 9.09
N LEU A 181 12.46 1.27 9.90
CA LEU A 181 13.65 1.81 10.56
C LEU A 181 14.74 2.17 9.55
N PHE A 182 14.96 1.32 8.53
CA PHE A 182 15.87 1.63 7.44
C PHE A 182 15.44 2.91 6.71
N TYR A 183 14.18 3.02 6.30
CA TYR A 183 13.66 4.22 5.64
C TYR A 183 13.82 5.47 6.50
N ARG A 184 13.51 5.41 7.80
CA ARG A 184 13.71 6.58 8.69
C ARG A 184 15.16 7.03 8.80
N LEU A 185 16.12 6.12 8.66
CA LEU A 185 17.54 6.42 8.73
C LEU A 185 18.10 6.91 7.39
N THR A 186 17.63 6.36 6.27
CA THR A 186 18.24 6.56 4.95
C THR A 186 17.38 7.38 3.99
N HIS A 187 16.09 7.52 4.26
CA HIS A 187 15.05 7.99 3.33
C HIS A 187 15.05 7.23 1.98
N ALA A 188 15.61 6.01 1.97
CA ALA A 188 15.69 5.14 0.80
C ALA A 188 14.70 3.96 0.93
N PRO A 189 14.14 3.45 -0.18
CA PRO A 189 13.23 2.33 -0.13
C PRO A 189 14.00 1.07 0.28
N ALA A 190 13.42 0.26 1.17
CA ALA A 190 14.04 -0.98 1.67
C ALA A 190 13.73 -2.20 0.78
N GLU A 191 13.26 -1.98 -0.46
CA GLU A 191 12.90 -3.06 -1.38
C GLU A 191 14.17 -3.76 -1.87
N VAL A 192 14.52 -4.83 -1.17
CA VAL A 192 15.54 -5.78 -1.61
C VAL A 192 14.96 -6.56 -2.79
N SER A 193 15.40 -6.22 -4.00
CA SER A 193 15.25 -7.06 -5.18
C SER A 193 15.84 -8.44 -4.89
N GLY A 194 14.96 -9.45 -4.82
CA GLY A 194 15.37 -10.86 -4.74
C GLY A 194 14.86 -11.59 -3.51
N PHE A 195 13.55 -11.78 -3.41
CA PHE A 195 12.93 -13.06 -3.06
C PHE A 195 11.51 -12.98 -3.61
N GLY A 196 11.32 -13.50 -4.81
CA GLY A 196 10.02 -13.57 -5.46
C GLY A 196 9.09 -14.47 -4.66
N LEU A 197 8.09 -13.86 -4.05
CA LEU A 197 6.82 -14.45 -3.65
C LEU A 197 5.81 -13.31 -3.72
N GLY A 198 5.44 -12.99 -4.96
CA GLY A 198 4.15 -12.37 -5.25
C GLY A 198 3.04 -13.41 -5.20
#